data_AF-A0AAX3Z2M2-F1
#
_entry.id   AF-A0AAX3Z2M2-F1
#
_cell.length_a   1.000
_cell.length_b   1.000
_cell.length_c   1.000
_cell.angle_alpha   90.00
_cell.angle_beta   90.00
_cell.angle_gamma   90.00
#
_symmetry.space_group_name_H-M   'P 1'
#
loop_
_entity.id
_entity.type
_entity.pdbx_description
1 polymer ?
#
loop_
_entity_poly.entity_id
_entity_poly.type
_entity_poly.pdbx_seq_one_letter_code
_entity_poly.pdbx_strand_id
1 'polypeptide(L)' 'MSTAKRDPNKSKSGKAPTFQIRITPELKALFEAAAKAEGMSLGNWLKSLGRKEIANKKLD' A
#
# COMPACT_ATOMS: atom_id res chain seq x y z
N MET A 1 -21.62 -5.82 -6.58
CA MET A 1 -20.48 -6.24 -5.75
C MET A 1 -19.24 -6.32 -6.63
N SER A 2 -18.49 -5.22 -6.76
CA SER A 2 -17.29 -5.20 -7.62
C SER A 2 -16.12 -5.79 -6.84
N THR A 3 -15.68 -6.98 -7.22
CA THR A 3 -14.51 -7.65 -6.67
C THR A 3 -13.26 -6.95 -7.17
N ALA A 4 -12.92 -5.82 -6.53
CA ALA A 4 -11.60 -5.22 -6.68
C ALA A 4 -10.56 -6.31 -6.41
N LYS A 5 -9.81 -6.69 -7.45
CA LYS A 5 -8.71 -7.68 -7.42
C LYS A 5 -7.71 -7.24 -6.37
N ARG A 6 -7.92 -7.66 -5.12
CA ARG A 6 -7.01 -7.38 -4.02
C ARG A 6 -5.90 -8.41 -4.07
N ASP A 7 -4.68 -7.92 -4.11
CA ASP A 7 -3.47 -8.73 -4.14
C ASP A 7 -3.49 -9.75 -2.97
N PRO A 8 -3.31 -11.06 -3.24
CA PRO A 8 -3.37 -12.08 -2.21
C PRO A 8 -2.21 -11.94 -1.23
N ASN A 9 -2.53 -11.52 0.00
CA ASN A 9 -1.55 -11.38 1.07
C ASN A 9 -1.15 -12.77 1.62
N LYS A 10 -0.01 -13.29 1.18
CA LYS A 10 0.61 -14.51 1.75
C LYS A 10 1.30 -14.18 3.08
N SER A 11 0.51 -13.90 4.13
CA SER A 11 1.05 -13.79 5.49
C SER A 11 1.55 -15.15 5.96
N LYS A 12 2.82 -15.23 6.39
CA LYS A 12 3.44 -16.45 6.94
C LYS A 12 3.15 -16.66 8.44
N SER A 13 2.69 -15.63 9.15
CA SER A 13 2.51 -15.68 10.60
C SER A 13 1.41 -14.70 11.03
N GLY A 14 0.24 -15.24 11.36
CA GLY A 14 -0.88 -14.49 11.94
C GLY A 14 -1.50 -13.37 11.07
N LYS A 15 -2.44 -12.64 11.67
CA LYS A 15 -3.02 -11.44 11.08
C LYS A 15 -1.96 -10.34 11.12
N ALA A 16 -1.57 -9.84 9.95
CA ALA A 16 -0.64 -8.71 9.87
C ALA A 16 -1.22 -7.48 10.61
N PRO A 17 -0.40 -6.70 11.34
CA PRO A 17 -0.86 -5.50 12.03
C PRO A 17 -1.46 -4.49 11.05
N THR A 18 -2.55 -3.85 11.43
CA THR A 18 -3.25 -2.88 10.58
C THR A 18 -2.60 -1.52 10.65
N PHE A 19 -2.25 -0.96 9.49
CA PHE A 19 -1.82 0.43 9.36
C PHE A 19 -3.03 1.30 8.98
N GLN A 20 -3.47 2.16 9.90
CA GLN A 20 -4.58 3.10 9.67
C GLN A 20 -4.02 4.50 9.37
N ILE A 21 -4.48 5.10 8.27
CA ILE A 21 -4.11 6.46 7.86
C ILE A 21 -5.38 7.27 7.70
N ARG A 22 -5.40 8.49 8.25
CA ARG A 22 -6.46 9.47 8.03
C ARG A 22 -5.98 10.48 7.00
N ILE A 23 -6.62 10.49 5.84
CA ILE A 23 -6.36 11.43 4.74
C ILE A 23 -7.69 11.87 4.13
N THR A 24 -7.67 12.99 3.41
CA THR A 24 -8.84 13.47 2.68
C THR A 24 -9.21 12.49 1.55
N PRO A 25 -10.49 12.43 1.15
CA PRO A 25 -10.94 11.56 0.06
C PRO A 25 -10.23 11.86 -1.28
N GLU A 26 -9.93 13.13 -1.53
CA GLU A 26 -9.23 13.59 -2.74
C GLU A 26 -7.81 13.03 -2.81
N LEU A 27 -7.06 13.14 -1.71
CA LEU A 27 -5.71 12.59 -1.64
C LEU A 27 -5.71 11.06 -1.77
N LYS A 28 -6.71 10.39 -1.21
CA LYS A 28 -6.88 8.95 -1.36
C LYS A 28 -7.10 8.58 -2.84
N ALA A 29 -7.91 9.32 -3.59
CA ALA A 29 -8.14 9.07 -5.00
C ALA A 29 -6.86 9.20 -5.83
N LEU A 30 -6.02 10.21 -5.53
CA LEU A 30 -4.70 10.36 -6.15
C LEU A 30 -3.79 9.16 -5.89
N PHE A 31 -3.75 8.66 -4.65
CA PHE A 31 -2.96 7.47 -4.32
C PHE A 31 -3.49 6.20 -4.98
N GLU A 32 -4.82 6.03 -5.07
CA GLU A 32 -5.41 4.90 -5.79
C GLU A 32 -5.10 4.95 -7.28
N ALA A 33 -5.12 6.13 -7.90
CA ALA A 33 -4.73 6.30 -9.30
C ALA A 33 -3.26 5.94 -9.54
N ALA A 34 -2.34 6.39 -8.67
CA ALA A 34 -0.93 6.04 -8.74
C ALA A 34 -0.68 4.54 -8.53
N ALA A 35 -1.33 3.94 -7.53
CA ALA A 35 -1.23 2.51 -7.27
C ALA A 35 -1.75 1.67 -8.46
N LYS A 36 -2.85 2.10 -9.07
CA LYS A 36 -3.42 1.46 -10.26
C LYS A 36 -2.51 1.59 -11.49
N ALA A 37 -1.83 2.72 -11.66
CA ALA A 37 -0.84 2.91 -12.72
C ALA A 37 0.33 1.94 -12.59
N GLU A 38 0.76 1.63 -11.36
CA GLU A 38 1.78 0.59 -11.10
C GLU A 38 1.20 -0.84 -11.03
N GLY A 39 -0.09 -1.03 -11.32
CA GLY A 39 -0.73 -2.35 -11.38
C GLY A 39 -0.87 -3.05 -10.02
N MET A 40 -0.84 -2.32 -8.91
CA MET A 40 -0.88 -2.90 -7.57
C MET A 40 -1.95 -2.26 -6.66
N SER A 41 -2.26 -2.91 -5.54
CA SER A 41 -3.19 -2.35 -4.56
C SER A 41 -2.57 -1.16 -3.81
N LEU A 42 -3.39 -0.19 -3.39
CA LEU A 42 -2.96 0.97 -2.60
C LEU A 42 -2.05 0.59 -1.41
N GLY A 43 -2.40 -0.49 -0.70
CA GLY A 43 -1.61 -0.95 0.45
C GLY A 43 -0.24 -1.50 0.06
N ASN A 44 -0.12 -2.22 -1.06
CA ASN A 44 1.18 -2.69 -1.55
C ASN A 44 2.01 -1.54 -2.13
N TRP A 45 1.36 -0.59 -2.78
CA TRP A 45 2.00 0.62 -3.30
C TRP A 45 2.65 1.44 -2.18
N LEU A 46 1.91 1.72 -1.11
CA LEU A 46 2.43 2.42 0.07
C LEU A 46 3.60 1.66 0.73
N LYS A 47 3.51 0.32 0.82
CA LYS A 47 4.63 -0.49 1.34
C LYS A 47 5.87 -0.39 0.47
N SER A 48 5.71 -0.39 -0.85
CA SER A 48 6.83 -0.25 -1.80
C SER A 48 7.48 1.13 -1.69
N LEU A 49 6.70 2.19 -1.55
CA LEU A 49 7.22 3.54 -1.27
C LEU A 49 8.02 3.59 0.04
N GLY A 50 7.45 3.09 1.13
CA GLY A 50 8.14 3.05 2.42
C GLY A 50 9.45 2.26 2.38
N ARG A 51 9.46 1.12 1.67
CA ARG A 51 10.68 0.32 1.48
C ARG A 51 11.76 1.05 0.69
N LYS A 52 11.39 1.74 -0.40
CA LYS A 52 12.34 2.55 -1.19
C LYS A 52 12.94 3.67 -0.33
N GLU A 53 12.10 4.35 0.45
CA GLU A 53 12.55 5.45 1.31
C GLU A 53 13.47 4.98 2.44
N ILE A 54 13.14 3.86 3.09
CA ILE A 54 14.00 3.26 4.13
C ILE A 54 15.35 2.82 3.53
N ALA A 55 15.34 2.18 2.36
CA ALA A 55 16.56 1.79 1.66
C ALA A 55 17.43 2.99 1.31
N ASN A 56 16.82 4.11 0.91
CA ASN A 56 17.54 5.36 0.62
C ASN A 56 18.13 6.00 1.88
N LYS A 57 17.41 5.95 3.01
CA LYS A 57 17.83 6.59 4.27
C LYS A 57 18.93 5.84 5.03
N LYS A 58 19.31 4.60 4.64
CA LYS A 58 20.25 3.74 5.38
C LYS A 58 20.03 3.85 6.89
N LEU A 59 18.82 3.53 7.33
CA LEU A 59 18.55 3.39 8.77
C LEU A 59 19.24 2.10 9.22
N ASP A 60 20.49 2.24 9.68
CA ASP A 60 21.26 1.26 10.46
C ASP A 60 20.68 1.14 11.88
#